data_AF-A0A3C1SLJ3-F1
#
_entry.id   AF-A0A3C1SLJ3-F1
#
_cell.length_a   1.000
_cell.length_b   1.000
_cell.length_c   1.000
_cell.angle_alpha   90.00
_cell.angle_beta   90.00
_cell.angle_gamma   90.00
#
_symmetry.space_group_name_H-M   'P 1'
#
loop_
_entity.id
_entity.type
_entity.pdbx_description
1 polymer ?
#
loop_
_entity_poly.entity_id
_entity_poly.type
_entity_poly.pdbx_seq_one_letter_code
_entity_poly.pdbx_strand_id
1 'polypeptide(L)'
;ALTPQKEIEGEMGDSVMGVQARLMSQALRKLTAIVGKSKCTIVFINQIRMKIGVMFGNPETTTGGNALKFYSSVRLEIRRIETIDGKGDDEAIGNRVRVKVVKNKVAPPFRKVELDVYFGKGVSAAASVLDSAVKHGLIDKRGAWYTRGEEKVGQGKENAVAFIENNPSFRMELEHTLREKLFPGMVLRTKEGEVVTEEQILAYEKEMRAKGVGTGSLKTDAEPTPAAASVKAAPSASAAKAAKPTASLAKAAASSKPVPEELF
;
A
#
# COMPACT_ATOMS: atom_id res chain seq x y z
N ALA A 1 0.82 3.78 24.59
CA ALA A 1 0.51 5.21 24.36
C ALA A 1 1.47 6.07 25.19
N LEU A 2 1.54 7.39 25.00
CA LEU A 2 2.43 8.27 25.79
C LEU A 2 1.74 8.72 27.09
N THR A 3 1.73 7.85 28.10
CA THR A 3 1.30 8.16 29.47
C THR A 3 2.48 8.76 30.27
N PRO A 4 2.33 9.94 30.91
CA PRO A 4 3.32 10.48 31.84
C PRO A 4 3.50 9.57 33.06
N GLN A 5 4.72 9.50 33.61
CA GLN A 5 5.03 8.72 34.81
C GLN A 5 4.08 9.04 36.00
N LYS A 6 3.83 10.33 36.27
CA LYS A 6 2.89 10.78 37.31
C LYS A 6 1.42 10.31 37.10
N GLU A 7 1.04 9.95 35.88
CA GLU A 7 -0.29 9.41 35.56
C GLU A 7 -0.34 7.87 35.74
N ILE A 8 0.82 7.21 35.75
CA ILE A 8 0.98 5.77 36.00
C ILE A 8 1.08 5.48 37.51
N GLU A 9 1.69 6.41 38.27
CA GLU A 9 1.90 6.31 39.71
C GLU A 9 0.72 6.84 40.56
N GLY A 10 -0.23 7.56 39.94
CA GLY A 10 -1.41 8.11 40.62
C GLY A 10 -2.63 7.18 40.61
N GLU A 11 -3.67 7.56 41.34
CA GLU A 11 -4.92 6.79 41.38
C GLU A 11 -5.86 7.12 40.20
N MET A 12 -6.73 6.18 39.83
CA MET A 12 -7.73 6.39 38.78
C MET A 12 -8.76 7.45 39.20
N GLY A 13 -8.60 8.67 38.68
CA GLY A 13 -9.44 9.82 39.02
C GLY A 13 -8.64 11.07 39.37
N ASP A 14 -7.33 10.92 39.62
CA ASP A 14 -6.45 12.06 39.91
C ASP A 14 -6.44 13.09 38.78
N SER A 15 -6.63 14.36 39.16
CA SER A 15 -6.77 15.48 38.22
C SER A 15 -5.41 15.96 37.66
N VAL A 16 -4.76 15.12 36.86
CA VAL A 16 -3.45 15.38 36.25
C VAL A 16 -3.58 16.24 34.97
N MET A 17 -4.24 17.40 35.08
CA MET A 17 -4.62 18.23 33.93
C MET A 17 -3.40 18.72 33.12
N GLY A 18 -3.36 18.37 31.83
CA GLY A 18 -2.43 18.95 30.85
C GLY A 18 -0.97 18.53 30.95
N VAL A 19 -0.61 17.59 31.85
CA VAL A 19 0.79 17.13 32.02
C VAL A 19 1.34 16.52 30.73
N GLN A 20 0.56 15.68 30.04
CA GLN A 20 0.93 15.12 28.72
C GLN A 20 1.23 16.22 27.69
N ALA A 21 0.45 17.30 27.65
CA ALA A 21 0.67 18.41 26.71
C ALA A 21 1.94 19.22 27.04
N ARG A 22 2.25 19.41 28.33
CA ARG A 22 3.51 20.03 28.80
C ARG A 22 4.72 19.18 28.44
N LEU A 23 4.64 17.87 28.71
CA LEU A 23 5.66 16.88 28.37
C LEU A 23 5.96 16.89 26.87
N MET A 24 4.93 16.80 26.01
CA MET A 24 5.09 16.86 24.55
C MET A 24 5.72 18.18 24.08
N SER A 25 5.36 19.31 24.70
CA SER A 25 5.94 20.62 24.36
C SER A 25 7.43 20.70 24.68
N GLN A 26 7.86 20.13 25.80
CA GLN A 26 9.27 20.08 26.21
C GLN A 26 10.07 19.07 25.39
N ALA A 27 9.50 17.87 25.15
CA ALA A 27 10.13 16.81 24.38
C ALA A 27 10.38 17.24 22.92
N LEU A 28 9.37 17.77 22.22
CA LEU A 28 9.49 18.20 20.83
C LEU A 28 10.50 19.35 20.66
N ARG A 29 10.60 20.27 21.62
CA ARG A 29 11.61 21.33 21.62
C ARG A 29 13.03 20.78 21.64
N LYS A 30 13.30 19.75 22.47
CA LYS A 30 14.61 19.07 22.51
C LYS A 30 14.85 18.22 21.26
N LEU A 31 13.87 17.40 20.86
CA LEU A 31 13.98 16.48 19.73
C LEU A 31 14.24 17.20 18.40
N THR A 32 13.57 18.33 18.14
CA THR A 32 13.70 19.03 16.84
C THR A 32 15.15 19.45 16.54
N ALA A 33 15.91 19.89 17.55
CA ALA A 33 17.31 20.28 17.40
C ALA A 33 18.26 19.08 17.16
N ILE A 34 17.89 17.89 17.64
CA ILE A 34 18.66 16.65 17.46
C ILE A 34 18.35 16.03 16.09
N VAL A 35 17.07 15.91 15.75
CA VAL A 35 16.55 15.32 14.50
C VAL A 35 17.15 15.99 13.26
N GLY A 36 17.25 17.32 13.26
CA GLY A 36 17.85 18.07 12.15
C GLY A 36 19.34 17.76 11.92
N LYS A 37 20.07 17.34 12.97
CA LYS A 37 21.49 16.95 12.89
C LYS A 37 21.67 15.49 12.54
N SER A 38 20.81 14.60 13.04
CA SER A 38 20.93 13.15 12.85
C SER A 38 20.36 12.61 11.53
N LYS A 39 19.77 13.48 10.68
CA LYS A 39 19.07 13.10 9.44
C LYS A 39 17.97 12.04 9.62
N CYS A 40 17.47 11.87 10.85
CA CYS A 40 16.45 10.90 11.21
C CYS A 40 15.04 11.44 10.88
N THR A 41 14.07 10.56 10.63
CA THR A 41 12.65 10.91 10.50
C THR A 41 11.85 10.30 11.65
N ILE A 42 11.18 11.15 12.45
CA ILE A 42 10.29 10.70 13.54
C ILE A 42 8.84 10.77 13.07
N VAL A 43 8.14 9.64 13.09
CA VAL A 43 6.71 9.53 12.77
C VAL A 43 5.90 9.40 14.05
N PHE A 44 4.97 10.33 14.28
CA PHE A 44 4.02 10.26 15.40
C PHE A 44 2.64 9.83 14.90
N ILE A 45 2.21 8.63 15.29
CA ILE A 45 0.82 8.18 15.14
C ILE A 45 0.01 8.78 16.28
N ASN A 46 -1.12 9.41 15.97
CA ASN A 46 -1.99 10.05 16.95
C ASN A 46 -3.46 9.73 16.66
N GLN A 47 -4.26 9.62 17.73
CA GLN A 47 -5.69 9.32 17.65
C GLN A 47 -6.51 10.61 17.66
N ILE A 48 -7.68 10.55 17.05
CA ILE A 48 -8.69 11.63 17.14
C ILE A 48 -9.45 11.47 18.47
N ARG A 49 -9.86 12.61 19.04
CA ARG A 49 -10.81 12.75 20.15
C ARG A 49 -11.78 13.88 19.80
N MET A 50 -13.00 13.83 20.31
CA MET A 50 -13.95 14.94 20.21
C MET A 50 -13.73 15.89 21.38
N LYS A 51 -13.66 17.20 21.11
CA LYS A 51 -13.63 18.23 22.16
C LYS A 51 -15.06 18.56 22.57
N ILE A 52 -15.42 18.22 23.81
CA ILE A 52 -16.71 18.57 24.41
C ILE A 52 -16.84 20.11 24.49
N GLY A 53 -18.03 20.64 24.25
CA GLY A 53 -18.34 22.08 24.35
C GLY A 53 -18.04 22.92 23.10
N VAL A 54 -17.73 22.31 21.95
CA VAL A 54 -17.59 23.04 20.67
C VAL A 54 -18.95 23.09 19.95
N MET A 55 -19.62 24.26 20.00
CA MET A 55 -20.91 24.47 19.33
C MET A 55 -20.80 24.83 17.83
N PHE A 56 -19.60 25.22 17.35
CA PHE A 56 -19.37 25.60 15.95
C PHE A 56 -17.97 25.20 15.47
N GLY A 57 -17.86 24.77 14.21
CA GLY A 57 -16.61 24.29 13.60
C GLY A 57 -16.38 22.78 13.76
N ASN A 58 -15.18 22.29 13.41
CA ASN A 58 -14.84 20.87 13.55
C ASN A 58 -14.52 20.54 15.03
N PRO A 59 -15.27 19.63 15.68
CA PRO A 59 -15.02 19.23 17.07
C PRO A 59 -13.81 18.28 17.25
N GLU A 60 -13.20 17.79 16.16
CA GLU A 60 -12.08 16.87 16.21
C GLU A 60 -10.78 17.53 16.70
N THR A 61 -10.14 16.90 17.69
CA THR A 61 -8.81 17.26 18.17
C THR A 61 -7.91 16.03 18.30
N THR A 62 -6.61 16.27 18.41
CA THR A 62 -5.57 15.24 18.61
C THR A 62 -5.05 15.30 20.05
N THR A 63 -4.63 14.18 20.62
CA THR A 63 -4.04 14.15 21.99
C THR A 63 -2.64 14.75 22.01
N GLY A 64 -2.06 14.97 23.20
CA GLY A 64 -0.74 15.59 23.37
C GLY A 64 -0.69 17.12 23.19
N GLY A 65 -1.84 17.79 23.15
CA GLY A 65 -1.94 19.25 23.05
C GLY A 65 -1.59 19.82 21.66
N ASN A 66 -1.13 21.07 21.62
CA ASN A 66 -0.91 21.78 20.36
C ASN A 66 0.54 21.70 19.83
N ALA A 67 1.54 21.34 20.65
CA ALA A 67 2.94 21.37 20.24
C ALA A 67 3.24 20.53 18.97
N LEU A 68 2.70 19.31 18.90
CA LEU A 68 2.86 18.44 17.73
C LEU A 68 2.30 19.07 16.45
N LYS A 69 1.24 19.90 16.54
CA LYS A 69 0.65 20.61 15.39
C LYS A 69 1.60 21.67 14.83
N PHE A 70 2.45 22.28 15.65
CA PHE A 70 3.42 23.30 15.24
C PHE A 70 4.76 22.73 14.78
N TYR A 71 5.33 21.79 15.56
CA TYR A 71 6.64 21.19 15.28
C TYR A 71 6.65 20.27 14.06
N SER A 72 5.57 19.54 13.78
CA SER A 72 5.45 18.68 12.59
C SER A 72 5.70 19.43 11.27
N SER A 73 6.55 18.86 10.41
CA SER A 73 6.78 19.38 9.04
C SER A 73 5.67 18.94 8.09
N VAL A 74 5.18 17.71 8.23
CA VAL A 74 4.04 17.16 7.49
C VAL A 74 3.01 16.63 8.49
N ARG A 75 1.71 16.83 8.20
CA ARG A 75 0.62 16.19 8.94
C ARG A 75 -0.32 15.52 7.94
N LEU A 76 -0.50 14.21 8.12
CA LEU A 76 -1.41 13.39 7.35
C LEU A 76 -2.65 13.09 8.20
N GLU A 77 -3.82 13.27 7.61
CA GLU A 77 -5.10 12.84 8.14
C GLU A 77 -5.53 11.61 7.34
N ILE A 78 -5.68 10.47 8.01
CA ILE A 78 -5.96 9.17 7.40
C ILE A 78 -7.38 8.77 7.80
N ARG A 79 -8.24 8.47 6.83
CA ARG A 79 -9.60 7.95 7.07
C ARG A 79 -9.90 6.78 6.13
N ARG A 80 -10.53 5.73 6.65
CA ARG A 80 -11.20 4.73 5.82
C ARG A 80 -12.37 5.39 5.08
N ILE A 81 -12.53 5.09 3.80
CA ILE A 81 -13.69 5.48 2.98
C ILE A 81 -14.66 4.30 2.87
N GLU A 82 -14.14 3.18 2.36
CA GLU A 82 -14.90 2.01 1.93
C GLU A 82 -14.16 0.75 2.42
N THR A 83 -14.91 -0.32 2.64
CA THR A 83 -14.37 -1.68 2.74
C THR A 83 -14.22 -2.23 1.32
N ILE A 84 -13.19 -3.05 1.09
CA ILE A 84 -13.03 -3.79 -0.16
C ILE A 84 -13.42 -5.22 0.16
N ASP A 85 -14.50 -5.71 -0.44
CA ASP A 85 -15.04 -7.04 -0.20
C ASP A 85 -14.61 -8.03 -1.30
N GLY A 86 -14.51 -9.32 -0.96
CA GLY A 86 -14.14 -10.36 -1.91
C GLY A 86 -15.21 -10.57 -2.99
N LYS A 87 -14.81 -10.99 -4.19
CA LYS A 87 -15.77 -11.39 -5.24
C LYS A 87 -16.48 -12.70 -4.89
N GLY A 88 -17.61 -12.58 -4.19
CA GLY A 88 -18.54 -13.68 -3.93
C GLY A 88 -18.49 -14.27 -2.52
N ASP A 89 -17.62 -13.76 -1.65
CA ASP A 89 -17.56 -14.11 -0.22
C ASP A 89 -17.93 -12.88 0.63
N ASP A 90 -18.63 -13.09 1.74
CA ASP A 90 -18.93 -12.05 2.76
C ASP A 90 -17.67 -11.55 3.52
N GLU A 91 -16.47 -11.94 3.09
CA GLU A 91 -15.21 -11.59 3.74
C GLU A 91 -14.59 -10.31 3.15
N ALA A 92 -14.42 -9.31 4.01
CA ALA A 92 -13.71 -8.08 3.69
C ALA A 92 -12.22 -8.38 3.44
N ILE A 93 -11.75 -8.17 2.20
CA ILE A 93 -10.35 -8.38 1.80
C ILE A 93 -9.45 -7.16 2.05
N GLY A 94 -10.02 -5.97 2.30
CA GLY A 94 -9.24 -4.77 2.59
C GLY A 94 -10.08 -3.53 2.92
N ASN A 95 -9.41 -2.37 2.97
CA ASN A 95 -10.04 -1.07 3.11
C ASN A 95 -9.46 -0.07 2.09
N ARG A 96 -10.32 0.73 1.47
CA ARG A 96 -9.91 1.92 0.72
C ARG A 96 -9.76 3.10 1.67
N VAL A 97 -8.60 3.74 1.65
CA VAL A 97 -8.18 4.74 2.65
C VAL A 97 -7.85 6.06 1.96
N ARG A 98 -8.48 7.15 2.41
CA ARG A 98 -8.15 8.51 1.99
C ARG A 98 -7.10 9.10 2.93
N VAL A 99 -5.99 9.56 2.36
CA VAL A 99 -4.95 10.31 3.07
C VAL A 99 -4.98 11.76 2.59
N LYS A 100 -5.21 12.70 3.50
CA LYS A 100 -5.22 14.15 3.24
C LYS A 100 -4.03 14.81 3.91
N VAL A 101 -3.28 15.61 3.15
CA VAL A 101 -2.15 16.38 3.67
C VAL A 101 -2.68 17.67 4.31
N VAL A 102 -2.94 17.65 5.62
CA VAL A 102 -3.50 18.80 6.36
C VAL A 102 -2.46 19.90 6.59
N LYS A 103 -1.18 19.53 6.67
CA LYS A 103 -0.07 20.47 6.79
C LYS A 103 1.13 19.94 6.00
N ASN A 104 1.81 20.82 5.29
CA ASN A 104 3.07 20.53 4.62
C ASN A 104 3.95 21.79 4.67
N LYS A 105 5.21 21.65 5.10
CA LYS A 105 6.23 22.72 5.09
C LYS A 105 7.21 22.62 3.91
N VAL A 106 7.15 21.55 3.12
CA VAL A 106 8.14 21.24 2.06
C VAL A 106 7.56 21.38 0.65
N ALA A 107 6.25 21.17 0.49
CA ALA A 107 5.54 21.28 -0.78
C ALA A 107 4.08 21.76 -0.56
N PRO A 108 3.29 22.04 -1.60
CA PRO A 108 1.91 22.52 -1.44
C PRO A 108 1.04 21.60 -0.57
N PRO A 109 0.31 22.15 0.43
CA PRO A 109 -0.58 21.37 1.31
C PRO A 109 -1.91 21.03 0.64
N PHE A 110 -2.81 20.38 1.40
CA PHE A 110 -4.21 20.06 1.05
C PHE A 110 -4.45 19.07 -0.10
N ARG A 111 -3.39 18.53 -0.70
CA ARG A 111 -3.48 17.37 -1.59
C ARG A 111 -4.09 16.17 -0.86
N LYS A 112 -4.87 15.37 -1.61
CA LYS A 112 -5.51 14.13 -1.16
C LYS A 112 -5.05 12.98 -2.07
N VAL A 113 -4.84 11.81 -1.49
CA VAL A 113 -4.61 10.56 -2.21
C VAL A 113 -5.54 9.49 -1.64
N GLU A 114 -5.89 8.52 -2.46
CA GLU A 114 -6.64 7.33 -2.06
C GLU A 114 -5.76 6.11 -2.31
N LEU A 115 -5.76 5.19 -1.36
CA LEU A 115 -4.87 4.04 -1.32
C LEU A 115 -5.68 2.82 -0.91
N ASP A 116 -5.50 1.70 -1.60
CA ASP A 116 -6.11 0.43 -1.23
C ASP A 116 -5.15 -0.33 -0.30
N VAL A 117 -5.68 -0.73 0.87
CA VAL A 117 -4.95 -1.46 1.91
C VAL A 117 -5.59 -2.82 2.09
N TYR A 118 -4.94 -3.86 1.57
CA TYR A 118 -5.39 -5.25 1.68
C TYR A 118 -4.91 -5.86 3.00
N PHE A 119 -5.74 -6.68 3.63
CA PHE A 119 -5.33 -7.40 4.84
C PHE A 119 -4.24 -8.43 4.52
N GLY A 120 -3.29 -8.62 5.44
CA GLY A 120 -2.10 -9.47 5.24
C GLY A 120 -1.04 -8.92 4.29
N LYS A 121 -1.41 -8.20 3.22
CA LYS A 121 -0.48 -7.64 2.21
C LYS A 121 -0.08 -6.17 2.44
N GLY A 122 -0.92 -5.37 3.12
CA GLY A 122 -0.68 -3.94 3.31
C GLY A 122 -1.11 -3.08 2.12
N VAL A 123 -0.39 -1.97 1.87
CA VAL A 123 -0.73 -1.00 0.82
C VAL A 123 -0.36 -1.57 -0.56
N SER A 124 -1.31 -1.73 -1.48
CA SER A 124 -0.98 -2.16 -2.84
C SER A 124 -0.38 -1.01 -3.65
N ALA A 125 0.93 -1.11 -3.90
CA ALA A 125 1.64 -0.21 -4.80
C ALA A 125 1.15 -0.35 -6.25
N ALA A 126 0.81 -1.58 -6.70
CA ALA A 126 0.29 -1.81 -8.05
C ALA A 126 -1.09 -1.16 -8.27
N ALA A 127 -2.00 -1.25 -7.29
CA ALA A 127 -3.28 -0.52 -7.33
C ALA A 127 -3.07 1.01 -7.38
N SER A 128 -2.10 1.52 -6.61
CA SER A 128 -1.76 2.95 -6.59
C SER A 128 -1.18 3.44 -7.93
N VAL A 129 -0.37 2.61 -8.59
CA VAL A 129 0.17 2.86 -9.94
C VAL A 129 -0.97 2.83 -10.97
N LEU A 130 -1.86 1.83 -10.94
CA LEU A 130 -3.01 1.73 -11.85
C LEU A 130 -3.95 2.95 -11.75
N ASP A 131 -4.36 3.32 -10.54
CA ASP A 131 -5.24 4.48 -10.34
C ASP A 131 -4.58 5.80 -10.80
N SER A 132 -3.25 5.90 -10.65
CA SER A 132 -2.47 7.03 -11.16
C SER A 132 -2.38 7.00 -12.69
N ALA A 133 -2.13 5.85 -13.30
CA ALA A 133 -2.05 5.65 -14.74
C ALA A 133 -3.35 6.09 -15.45
N VAL A 134 -4.49 5.66 -14.91
CA VAL A 134 -5.82 6.02 -15.41
C VAL A 134 -6.08 7.52 -15.25
N LYS A 135 -5.76 8.09 -14.08
CA LYS A 135 -5.93 9.53 -13.81
C LYS A 135 -5.08 10.42 -14.74
N HIS A 136 -3.92 9.95 -15.17
CA HIS A 136 -2.99 10.70 -16.02
C HIS A 136 -3.06 10.32 -17.51
N GLY A 137 -4.04 9.49 -17.91
CA GLY A 137 -4.27 9.12 -19.32
C GLY A 137 -3.17 8.25 -19.93
N LEU A 138 -2.52 7.40 -19.12
CA LEU A 138 -1.59 6.37 -19.60
C LEU A 138 -2.28 5.00 -19.77
N ILE A 139 -3.36 4.76 -19.03
CA ILE A 139 -4.25 3.60 -19.22
C ILE A 139 -5.66 4.13 -19.45
N ASP A 140 -6.25 3.76 -20.59
CA ASP A 140 -7.65 4.01 -20.90
C ASP A 140 -8.54 3.03 -20.15
N LYS A 141 -9.58 3.55 -19.49
CA LYS A 141 -10.64 2.74 -18.87
C LYS A 141 -11.91 2.79 -19.71
N ARG A 142 -12.18 1.73 -20.48
CA ARG A 142 -13.40 1.58 -21.29
C ARG A 142 -14.39 0.68 -20.55
N GLY A 143 -15.26 1.30 -19.74
CA GLY A 143 -16.20 0.58 -18.87
C GLY A 143 -15.46 -0.23 -17.79
N ALA A 144 -15.52 -1.56 -17.90
CA ALA A 144 -14.80 -2.48 -17.02
C ALA A 144 -13.38 -2.82 -17.51
N TRP A 145 -13.01 -2.49 -18.75
CA TRP A 145 -11.73 -2.86 -19.35
C TRP A 145 -10.67 -1.77 -19.15
N TYR A 146 -9.44 -2.19 -18.87
CA TYR A 146 -8.25 -1.36 -18.83
C TYR A 146 -7.34 -1.71 -20.02
N THR A 147 -6.93 -0.69 -20.78
CA THR A 147 -6.13 -0.84 -22.01
C THR A 147 -5.02 0.20 -22.04
N ARG A 148 -3.81 -0.18 -22.47
CA ARG A 148 -2.67 0.72 -22.68
C ARG A 148 -2.34 0.73 -24.18
N GLY A 149 -2.79 1.76 -24.89
CA GLY A 149 -2.73 1.78 -26.36
C GLY A 149 -3.55 0.64 -26.96
N GLU A 150 -2.88 -0.35 -27.54
CA GLU A 150 -3.49 -1.56 -28.10
C GLU A 150 -3.48 -2.75 -27.12
N GLU A 151 -2.66 -2.70 -26.06
CA GLU A 151 -2.49 -3.81 -25.11
C GLU A 151 -3.62 -3.84 -24.07
N LYS A 152 -4.25 -5.01 -23.89
CA LYS A 152 -5.33 -5.21 -22.91
C LYS A 152 -4.74 -5.62 -21.55
N VAL A 153 -4.70 -4.68 -20.62
CA VAL A 153 -4.20 -4.87 -19.24
C VAL A 153 -5.12 -5.78 -18.41
N GLY A 154 -6.44 -5.71 -18.65
CA GLY A 154 -7.40 -6.66 -18.05
C GLY A 154 -8.82 -6.13 -17.88
N GLN A 155 -9.73 -7.01 -17.45
CA GLN A 155 -11.12 -6.68 -17.12
C GLN A 155 -11.32 -6.62 -15.60
N GLY A 156 -11.72 -5.46 -15.08
CA GLY A 156 -11.90 -5.21 -13.64
C GLY A 156 -10.61 -4.79 -12.95
N LYS A 157 -10.73 -4.05 -11.83
CA LYS A 157 -9.57 -3.44 -11.16
C LYS A 157 -8.58 -4.50 -10.66
N GLU A 158 -9.07 -5.53 -9.98
CA GLU A 158 -8.25 -6.63 -9.44
C GLU A 158 -7.41 -7.33 -10.49
N ASN A 159 -7.97 -7.65 -11.66
CA ASN A 159 -7.25 -8.33 -12.73
C ASN A 159 -6.16 -7.44 -13.34
N ALA A 160 -6.43 -6.13 -13.50
CA ALA A 160 -5.43 -5.17 -13.95
C ALA A 160 -4.33 -4.95 -12.89
N VAL A 161 -4.66 -5.01 -11.60
CA VAL A 161 -3.67 -5.00 -10.50
C VAL A 161 -2.81 -6.27 -10.55
N ALA A 162 -3.42 -7.45 -10.68
CA ALA A 162 -2.70 -8.72 -10.80
C ALA A 162 -1.79 -8.77 -12.04
N PHE A 163 -2.21 -8.20 -13.18
CA PHE A 163 -1.36 -8.05 -14.36
C PHE A 163 -0.12 -7.18 -14.07
N ILE A 164 -0.29 -6.05 -13.38
CA ILE A 164 0.80 -5.14 -12.98
C ILE A 164 1.71 -5.75 -11.90
N GLU A 165 1.17 -6.61 -11.02
CA GLU A 165 1.97 -7.37 -10.04
C GLU A 165 2.78 -8.49 -10.72
N ASN A 166 2.21 -9.18 -11.71
CA ASN A 166 2.88 -10.27 -12.44
C ASN A 166 3.88 -9.81 -13.51
N ASN A 167 3.80 -8.55 -13.97
CA ASN A 167 4.70 -7.98 -15.00
C ASN A 167 5.54 -6.80 -14.45
N PRO A 168 6.67 -7.07 -13.75
CA PRO A 168 7.50 -6.02 -13.15
C PRO A 168 8.08 -5.01 -14.15
N SER A 169 8.43 -5.44 -15.37
CA SER A 169 8.96 -4.56 -16.43
C SER A 169 7.95 -3.51 -16.85
N PHE A 170 6.73 -3.95 -17.21
CA PHE A 170 5.59 -3.08 -17.53
C PHE A 170 5.29 -2.10 -16.40
N ARG A 171 5.37 -2.57 -15.15
CA ARG A 171 5.17 -1.73 -13.96
C ARG A 171 6.26 -0.64 -13.83
N MET A 172 7.53 -0.99 -14.00
CA MET A 172 8.64 -0.03 -13.88
C MET A 172 8.59 1.03 -14.98
N GLU A 173 8.35 0.63 -16.23
CA GLU A 173 8.17 1.52 -17.36
C GLU A 173 7.02 2.53 -17.10
N LEU A 174 5.86 2.02 -16.69
CA LEU A 174 4.69 2.85 -16.39
C LEU A 174 4.93 3.79 -15.19
N GLU A 175 5.63 3.31 -14.15
CA GLU A 175 6.01 4.12 -13.01
C GLU A 175 7.01 5.23 -13.39
N HIS A 176 7.94 4.97 -14.33
CA HIS A 176 8.86 5.97 -14.86
C HIS A 176 8.11 7.10 -15.56
N THR A 177 7.30 6.77 -16.58
CA THR A 177 6.50 7.76 -17.33
C THR A 177 5.54 8.53 -16.43
N LEU A 178 4.97 7.90 -15.40
CA LEU A 178 4.18 8.58 -14.37
C LEU A 178 5.02 9.58 -13.58
N ARG A 179 6.20 9.19 -13.10
CA ARG A 179 7.08 10.04 -12.27
C ARG A 179 7.56 11.26 -13.05
N GLU A 180 7.97 11.09 -14.31
CA GLU A 180 8.37 12.21 -15.18
C GLU A 180 7.23 13.22 -15.38
N LYS A 181 6.02 12.72 -15.68
CA LYS A 181 4.82 13.54 -15.89
C LYS A 181 4.33 14.23 -14.61
N LEU A 182 4.54 13.63 -13.44
CA LEU A 182 4.11 14.15 -12.13
C LEU A 182 5.13 15.08 -11.47
N PHE A 183 6.42 14.84 -11.69
CA PHE A 183 7.53 15.50 -11.01
C PHE A 183 8.62 15.93 -12.02
N PRO A 184 8.29 16.78 -13.01
CA PRO A 184 9.25 17.21 -14.02
C PRO A 184 10.48 17.84 -13.36
N GLY A 185 11.67 17.33 -13.67
CA GLY A 185 12.95 17.79 -13.13
C GLY A 185 13.33 17.22 -11.75
N MET A 186 12.54 16.33 -11.13
CA MET A 186 12.97 15.61 -9.93
C MET A 186 13.63 14.27 -10.29
N VAL A 187 14.95 14.27 -10.34
CA VAL A 187 15.72 13.04 -10.60
C VAL A 187 15.72 12.15 -9.36
N LEU A 188 15.54 10.85 -9.56
CA LEU A 188 15.69 9.84 -8.51
C LEU A 188 17.14 9.87 -8.00
N ARG A 189 17.30 10.01 -6.67
CA ARG A 189 18.59 9.87 -6.01
C ARG A 189 18.63 8.55 -5.25
N THR A 190 19.73 7.81 -5.36
CA THR A 190 20.01 6.65 -4.51
C THR A 190 20.17 7.08 -3.05
N LYS A 191 20.29 6.11 -2.12
CA LYS A 191 20.59 6.40 -0.70
C LYS A 191 21.92 7.16 -0.53
N GLU A 192 22.85 7.02 -1.48
CA GLU A 192 24.15 7.70 -1.53
C GLU A 192 24.08 9.08 -2.20
N GLY A 193 22.93 9.47 -2.75
CA GLY A 193 22.71 10.78 -3.36
C GLY A 193 23.02 10.87 -4.85
N GLU A 194 23.49 9.78 -5.45
CA GLU A 194 23.77 9.70 -6.88
C GLU A 194 22.47 9.74 -7.70
N VAL A 195 22.54 10.44 -8.82
CA VAL A 195 21.48 10.49 -9.83
C VAL A 195 21.39 9.13 -10.51
N VAL A 196 20.23 8.48 -10.46
CA VAL A 196 20.00 7.24 -11.20
C VAL A 196 19.88 7.58 -12.68
N THR A 197 20.92 7.25 -13.46
CA THR A 197 20.95 7.45 -14.92
C THR A 197 20.17 6.33 -15.62
N GLU A 198 19.58 6.62 -16.78
CA GLU A 198 18.86 5.63 -17.63
C GLU A 198 19.70 4.35 -17.89
N GLU A 199 21.00 4.51 -18.08
CA GLU A 199 21.97 3.42 -18.28
C GLU A 199 22.07 2.47 -17.08
N GLN A 200 21.93 2.97 -15.85
CA GLN A 200 21.97 2.15 -14.63
C GLN A 200 20.68 1.33 -14.45
N ILE A 201 19.54 1.85 -14.92
CA ILE A 201 18.26 1.13 -14.94
C ILE A 201 18.35 -0.02 -15.94
N LEU A 202 18.81 0.24 -17.17
CA LEU A 202 19.05 -0.78 -18.19
C LEU A 202 20.08 -1.84 -17.74
N ALA A 203 21.10 -1.45 -16.99
CA ALA A 203 22.06 -2.40 -16.41
C ALA A 203 21.40 -3.30 -15.35
N TYR A 204 20.57 -2.76 -14.47
CA TYR A 204 19.81 -3.53 -13.48
C TYR A 204 18.78 -4.46 -14.11
N GLU A 205 18.08 -4.03 -15.17
CA GLU A 205 17.19 -4.89 -15.96
C GLU A 205 17.96 -6.04 -16.62
N LYS A 206 19.16 -5.77 -17.14
CA LYS A 206 20.03 -6.78 -17.75
C LYS A 206 20.56 -7.78 -16.71
N GLU A 207 20.90 -7.34 -15.49
CA GLU A 207 21.24 -8.22 -14.38
C GLU A 207 20.05 -9.07 -13.92
N MET A 208 18.85 -8.49 -13.79
CA MET A 208 17.67 -9.22 -13.33
C MET A 208 17.19 -10.23 -14.38
N ARG A 209 17.37 -9.93 -15.68
CA ARG A 209 17.19 -10.88 -16.78
C ARG A 209 18.24 -12.00 -16.76
N ALA A 210 19.48 -11.71 -16.37
CA ALA A 210 20.52 -12.73 -16.19
C ALA A 210 20.30 -13.62 -14.95
N LYS A 211 19.61 -13.12 -13.93
CA LYS A 211 19.22 -13.86 -12.70
C LYS A 211 18.00 -14.78 -12.87
N GLY A 212 17.50 -14.97 -14.10
CA GLY A 212 16.57 -16.05 -14.44
C GLY A 212 15.09 -15.82 -14.10
N VAL A 213 14.67 -14.60 -13.78
CA VAL A 213 13.24 -14.24 -13.72
C VAL A 213 12.74 -14.06 -15.16
N GLY A 214 11.99 -15.04 -15.65
CA GLY A 214 11.73 -15.23 -17.07
C GLY A 214 10.91 -14.12 -17.75
N THR A 215 11.57 -13.30 -18.57
CA THR A 215 10.90 -12.45 -19.56
C THR A 215 10.59 -13.27 -20.83
N GLY A 216 9.34 -13.71 -20.98
CA GLY A 216 8.87 -14.36 -22.21
C GLY A 216 8.86 -13.38 -23.38
N SER A 217 9.75 -13.57 -24.35
CA SER A 217 9.78 -12.78 -25.58
C SER A 217 8.87 -13.37 -26.65
N LEU A 218 7.90 -12.59 -27.12
CA LEU A 218 7.24 -12.83 -28.41
C LEU A 218 7.79 -11.82 -29.43
N LYS A 219 8.63 -12.31 -30.34
CA LYS A 219 8.80 -11.69 -31.66
C LYS A 219 7.89 -12.42 -32.62
N THR A 220 7.13 -11.65 -33.39
CA THR A 220 6.37 -12.10 -34.55
C THR A 220 7.28 -12.22 -35.76
N ASP A 221 7.14 -13.30 -36.54
CA ASP A 221 7.39 -13.38 -37.98
C ASP A 221 6.51 -14.53 -38.54
N ALA A 222 6.13 -14.48 -39.82
CA ALA A 222 4.82 -15.00 -40.28
C ALA A 222 4.83 -16.19 -41.28
N GLU A 223 3.75 -17.00 -41.18
CA GLU A 223 3.05 -17.80 -42.24
C GLU A 223 3.77 -18.92 -43.05
N PRO A 224 3.06 -19.87 -43.71
CA PRO A 224 1.66 -20.34 -43.57
C PRO A 224 1.49 -21.89 -43.38
N THR A 225 0.24 -22.37 -43.45
CA THR A 225 -0.34 -23.74 -43.28
C THR A 225 0.14 -24.83 -44.29
N PRO A 226 -0.15 -26.17 -44.18
CA PRO A 226 -1.48 -26.79 -43.88
C PRO A 226 -1.60 -28.14 -43.09
N ALA A 227 -2.81 -28.35 -42.54
CA ALA A 227 -3.61 -29.59 -42.36
C ALA A 227 -3.01 -30.98 -42.00
N ALA A 228 -3.56 -31.63 -40.94
CA ALA A 228 -4.16 -32.99 -40.98
C ALA A 228 -4.89 -33.41 -39.66
N ALA A 229 -5.85 -34.34 -39.79
CA ALA A 229 -6.75 -34.96 -38.79
C ALA A 229 -6.05 -35.68 -37.59
N SER A 230 -6.70 -36.13 -36.50
CA SER A 230 -8.06 -36.69 -36.33
C SER A 230 -8.54 -36.71 -34.84
N VAL A 231 -9.78 -36.33 -34.49
CA VAL A 231 -11.05 -37.11 -34.27
C VAL A 231 -11.06 -38.22 -33.18
N LYS A 232 -12.13 -38.19 -32.34
CA LYS A 232 -12.69 -39.20 -31.38
C LYS A 232 -12.18 -39.15 -29.92
N ALA A 233 -13.01 -39.34 -28.88
CA ALA A 233 -14.48 -39.34 -28.74
C ALA A 233 -14.87 -39.14 -27.24
N ALA A 234 -16.13 -38.79 -26.96
CA ALA A 234 -16.73 -38.76 -25.61
C ALA A 234 -17.74 -39.95 -25.46
N PRO A 235 -18.71 -40.00 -24.51
CA PRO A 235 -18.83 -39.46 -23.14
C PRO A 235 -19.36 -40.50 -22.10
N SER A 236 -19.47 -40.14 -20.81
CA SER A 236 -20.57 -40.47 -19.85
C SER A 236 -20.16 -40.01 -18.43
N ALA A 237 -20.94 -39.37 -17.54
CA ALA A 237 -22.38 -39.24 -17.25
C ALA A 237 -22.88 -40.15 -16.10
N SER A 238 -23.61 -39.55 -15.14
CA SER A 238 -24.22 -40.09 -13.89
C SER A 238 -23.32 -40.12 -12.62
N ALA A 239 -23.85 -40.10 -11.38
CA ALA A 239 -25.05 -39.43 -10.81
C ALA A 239 -25.00 -39.42 -9.27
N ALA A 240 -25.57 -38.36 -8.66
CA ALA A 240 -26.27 -38.27 -7.36
C ALA A 240 -25.74 -38.91 -6.03
N LYS A 241 -25.74 -38.05 -4.99
CA LYS A 241 -26.17 -38.26 -3.58
C LYS A 241 -25.27 -39.00 -2.55
N ALA A 242 -24.84 -38.18 -1.57
CA ALA A 242 -25.08 -38.29 -0.11
C ALA A 242 -24.56 -39.51 0.70
N ALA A 243 -23.66 -39.23 1.67
CA ALA A 243 -23.86 -39.45 3.12
C ALA A 243 -22.59 -39.13 3.96
N LYS A 244 -22.77 -38.57 5.16
CA LYS A 244 -21.86 -38.67 6.33
C LYS A 244 -22.45 -39.77 7.24
N PRO A 245 -21.66 -40.53 8.05
CA PRO A 245 -21.14 -39.96 9.30
C PRO A 245 -19.85 -40.58 9.93
N THR A 246 -19.38 -39.91 11.00
CA THR A 246 -18.66 -40.44 12.20
C THR A 246 -17.32 -41.21 12.11
N ALA A 247 -16.26 -40.48 12.46
CA ALA A 247 -15.37 -40.71 13.62
C ALA A 247 -14.71 -42.08 13.92
N SER A 248 -13.37 -42.11 13.95
CA SER A 248 -12.52 -42.48 15.13
C SER A 248 -11.01 -42.39 14.76
N LEU A 249 -10.20 -41.62 15.50
CA LEU A 249 -9.26 -42.00 16.59
C LEU A 249 -7.83 -42.42 16.16
N ALA A 250 -6.86 -41.49 16.29
CA ALA A 250 -5.57 -41.62 17.01
C ALA A 250 -4.77 -40.28 16.87
N LYS A 251 -4.39 -39.53 17.93
CA LYS A 251 -3.24 -39.74 18.85
C LYS A 251 -1.91 -39.90 18.07
N ALA A 252 -0.82 -39.14 18.25
CA ALA A 252 -0.36 -38.12 19.21
C ALA A 252 0.80 -37.31 18.52
N ALA A 253 1.51 -36.30 19.03
CA ALA A 253 1.50 -35.40 20.21
C ALA A 253 2.51 -34.23 19.93
N ALA A 254 2.76 -33.33 20.91
CA ALA A 254 3.96 -32.48 21.08
C ALA A 254 4.36 -31.52 19.90
N SER A 255 4.13 -30.20 19.98
CA SER A 255 4.88 -29.15 20.73
C SER A 255 5.89 -28.36 19.88
N SER A 256 6.15 -27.11 20.28
CA SER A 256 7.16 -26.14 19.78
C SER A 256 7.01 -25.51 18.38
N LYS A 257 6.75 -24.19 18.42
CA LYS A 257 7.25 -23.15 17.48
C LYS A 257 8.79 -22.98 17.67
N PRO A 258 9.55 -22.30 16.79
CA PRO A 258 9.12 -21.26 15.83
C PRO A 258 9.64 -21.37 14.38
N VAL A 259 9.16 -20.42 13.56
CA VAL A 259 9.60 -20.13 12.20
C VAL A 259 11.01 -19.50 12.23
N PRO A 260 11.91 -19.80 11.28
CA PRO A 260 13.17 -19.06 11.12
C PRO A 260 12.93 -17.63 10.59
N GLU A 261 13.40 -16.61 11.32
CA GLU A 261 13.52 -15.24 10.84
C GLU A 261 14.86 -15.04 10.12
N GLU A 262 14.99 -15.40 8.84
CA GLU A 262 16.03 -14.81 7.97
C GLU A 262 15.51 -14.64 6.53
N LEU A 263 15.84 -13.49 5.92
CA LEU A 263 15.65 -13.13 4.50
C LEU A 263 14.18 -13.06 3.99
N PHE A 264 13.51 -11.92 4.19
CA PHE A 264 13.41 -10.84 3.17
C PHE A 264 12.60 -9.63 3.67
#